data_AF-A0A528AYW1-F1
#
_entry.id   AF-A0A528AYW1-F1
#
_cell.length_a   1.000
_cell.length_b   1.000
_cell.length_c   1.000
_cell.angle_alpha   90.00
_cell.angle_beta   90.00
_cell.angle_gamma   90.00
#
_symmetry.space_group_name_H-M   'P 1'
#
loop_
_entity.id
_entity.type
_entity.pdbx_description
1 polymer ?
#
loop_
_entity_poly.entity_id
_entity_poly.type
_entity_poly.pdbx_seq_one_letter_code
_entity_poly.pdbx_strand_id
1 'polypeptide(L)' 'MKNLTLKALEVEESANLAYEVGAFTLDVPSKDGALSTVAGKYIVVWKKGDDGTWRLHRDIWNLGAAQ' A
#
# COMPACT_ATOMS: atom_id res chain seq x y z
N MET A 1 -5.27 -4.20 -14.05
CA MET A 1 -5.48 -3.66 -12.69
C MET A 1 -5.99 -2.24 -12.84
N LYS A 2 -7.13 -1.91 -12.24
CA LYS A 2 -7.72 -0.57 -12.26
C LYS A 2 -8.23 -0.24 -10.85
N ASN A 3 -8.54 1.03 -10.59
CA ASN A 3 -9.18 1.47 -9.35
C ASN A 3 -8.41 1.06 -8.08
N LEU A 4 -7.10 1.34 -8.05
CA LEU A 4 -6.31 1.22 -6.83
C LEU A 4 -6.72 2.33 -5.85
N THR A 5 -7.16 1.93 -4.66
CA THR A 5 -7.38 2.84 -3.53
C THR A 5 -6.43 2.45 -2.42
N LEU A 6 -5.71 3.41 -1.86
CA LEU A 6 -4.87 3.25 -0.67
C LEU A 6 -5.49 4.05 0.48
N LYS A 7 -5.49 3.46 1.68
CA LYS A 7 -5.90 4.11 2.91
C LYS A 7 -4.80 3.92 3.96
N ALA A 8 -4.07 4.98 4.24
CA ALA A 8 -3.19 5.04 5.39
C ALA A 8 -4.03 4.94 6.68
N LEU A 9 -3.67 3.99 7.53
CA LEU A 9 -4.32 3.76 8.83
C LEU A 9 -3.47 4.31 9.97
N GLU A 10 -2.16 4.24 9.82
CA GLU A 10 -1.16 4.72 10.78
C GLU A 10 0.06 5.22 10.02
N VAL A 11 0.63 6.33 10.49
CA VAL A 11 1.91 6.87 10.03
C VAL A 11 2.68 7.33 11.25
N GLU A 12 3.89 6.82 11.42
CA GLU A 12 4.82 7.30 12.43
C GLU A 12 6.18 7.65 11.81
N GLU A 13 6.70 8.81 12.18
CA GLU A 13 7.99 9.30 11.72
C GLU A 13 9.08 9.13 12.79
N SER A 14 10.28 8.75 12.36
CA SER A 14 11.49 8.69 13.17
C SER A 14 12.68 9.22 12.36
N ALA A 15 13.07 10.47 12.63
CA ALA A 15 14.11 11.20 11.92
C ALA A 15 13.88 11.23 10.39
N ASN A 16 14.72 10.55 9.61
CA ASN A 16 14.61 10.47 8.15
C ASN A 16 13.91 9.21 7.67
N LEU A 17 13.27 8.46 8.56
CA LEU A 17 12.45 7.30 8.24
C LEU A 17 11.02 7.53 8.72
N ALA A 18 10.06 6.93 8.05
CA ALA A 18 8.70 6.79 8.55
C ALA A 18 8.18 5.41 8.18
N TYR A 19 7.28 4.86 8.97
CA TYR A 19 6.51 3.70 8.55
C TYR A 19 5.04 4.09 8.40
N GLU A 20 4.41 3.52 7.39
CA GLU A 20 2.99 3.65 7.11
C GLU A 20 2.38 2.24 7.11
N VAL A 21 1.34 2.05 7.91
CA VAL A 21 0.48 0.86 7.84
C VAL A 21 -0.80 1.26 7.11
N GLY A 22 -1.23 0.45 6.14
CA GLY A 22 -2.45 0.77 5.42
C GLY A 22 -3.19 -0.42 4.83
N ALA A 23 -4.35 -0.09 4.27
CA ALA A 23 -5.22 -1.01 3.55
C ALA A 23 -5.38 -0.56 2.11
N PHE A 24 -5.60 -1.50 1.20
CA PHE A 24 -5.87 -1.19 -0.20
C PHE A 24 -7.04 -1.99 -0.76
N THR A 25 -7.63 -1.46 -1.83
CA THR A 25 -8.53 -2.20 -2.74
C THR A 25 -8.04 -2.07 -4.18
N LEU A 26 -8.24 -3.10 -4.99
CA LEU A 26 -7.82 -3.12 -6.38
C LEU A 26 -8.76 -3.97 -7.24
N ASP A 27 -9.12 -3.49 -8.42
CA ASP A 27 -9.85 -4.32 -9.38
C ASP A 27 -8.86 -5.14 -10.22
N VAL A 28 -9.01 -6.46 -10.14
CA VAL A 28 -8.22 -7.47 -10.86
C VAL A 28 -9.12 -8.33 -11.75
N PRO A 29 -8.68 -8.68 -12.98
CA PRO A 29 -9.40 -9.63 -13.81
C PRO A 29 -9.43 -11.01 -13.15
N SER A 30 -10.60 -11.64 -13.09
CA SER A 30 -10.76 -13.05 -12.77
C SER A 30 -10.46 -13.93 -13.99
N LYS A 31 -10.42 -15.26 -13.80
CA LYS A 31 -10.07 -16.23 -14.85
C LYS A 31 -10.99 -16.19 -16.08
N ASP A 32 -12.23 -15.77 -15.88
CA ASP A 32 -13.27 -15.59 -16.90
C ASP A 32 -13.28 -14.18 -17.54
N GLY A 33 -12.34 -13.31 -17.15
CA GLY A 33 -12.21 -11.95 -17.68
C GLY A 33 -13.13 -10.91 -17.04
N ALA A 34 -14.00 -11.30 -16.10
CA ALA A 34 -14.75 -10.36 -15.28
C ALA A 34 -13.79 -9.60 -14.34
N LEU A 35 -14.20 -8.41 -13.88
CA LEU A 35 -13.43 -7.69 -12.85
C LEU A 35 -13.93 -8.10 -11.47
N SER A 36 -12.98 -8.41 -10.59
CA SER A 36 -13.20 -8.69 -9.18
C SER A 36 -12.40 -7.69 -8.35
N THR A 37 -13.02 -7.11 -7.33
CA THR A 37 -12.32 -6.24 -6.38
C THR A 37 -11.68 -7.11 -5.30
N VAL A 38 -10.37 -6.97 -5.13
CA VAL A 38 -9.63 -7.57 -4.02
C VAL A 38 -9.26 -6.52 -2.98
N ALA A 39 -9.16 -6.93 -1.73
CA ALA A 39 -8.71 -6.10 -0.63
C ALA A 39 -7.46 -6.70 0.02
N GLY A 40 -6.62 -5.83 0.58
CA GLY A 40 -5.45 -6.27 1.32
C GLY A 40 -4.86 -5.19 2.22
N LYS A 41 -3.67 -5.47 2.72
CA LYS A 41 -2.93 -4.62 3.65
C LYS A 41 -1.48 -4.45 3.21
N TYR A 42 -0.88 -3.34 3.60
CA TYR A 42 0.51 -3.00 3.28
C TYR A 42 1.24 -2.36 4.46
N ILE A 43 2.56 -2.44 4.40
CA ILE A 43 3.48 -1.62 5.20
C ILE A 43 4.48 -0.99 4.25
N VAL A 44 4.62 0.33 4.31
CA VAL A 44 5.65 1.08 3.59
C VAL A 44 6.62 1.67 4.59
N VAL A 45 7.92 1.50 4.35
CA VAL A 45 8.95 2.34 4.98
C VAL A 45 9.29 3.44 4.00
N TRP A 46 9.12 4.69 4.44
CA TRP A 46 9.51 5.89 3.73
C TRP A 46 10.89 6.35 4.19
N LYS A 47 11.66 6.96 3.29
CA LYS A 47 12.92 7.64 3.63
C LYS A 47 12.94 9.06 3.10
N LYS A 48 13.29 10.02 3.96
CA LYS A 48 13.47 11.42 3.61
C LYS A 48 14.88 11.62 3.08
N GLY A 49 14.99 12.12 1.85
CA GLY A 49 16.28 12.50 1.27
C GLY A 49 16.83 13.79 1.89
N ASP A 50 18.08 14.11 1.58
CA ASP A 50 18.73 15.37 1.99
C ASP A 50 18.03 16.59 1.38
N ASP A 51 17.29 16.39 0.29
CA ASP A 51 16.40 17.37 -0.33
C ASP A 51 15.06 17.55 0.41
N GLY A 52 14.91 16.92 1.57
CA GLY A 52 13.69 16.97 2.38
C GLY A 52 12.51 16.19 1.81
N THR A 53 12.68 15.45 0.72
CA THR A 53 11.58 14.75 0.04
C THR A 53 11.48 13.30 0.51
N TRP A 54 10.28 12.90 0.95
CA TRP A 54 9.95 11.51 1.27
C TRP A 54 9.80 10.67 0.00
N ARG A 55 10.37 9.46 0.02
CA ARG A 55 10.26 8.47 -1.06
C ARG A 55 10.03 7.09 -0.46
N LEU A 56 9.32 6.21 -1.19
CA LEU A 56 9.22 4.80 -0.80
C LEU A 56 10.65 4.23 -0.72
N HIS A 57 10.98 3.65 0.42
CA HIS A 57 12.25 2.99 0.65
C HIS A 57 12.09 1.47 0.63
N ARG A 58 11.06 0.94 1.30
CA ARG A 58 10.66 -0.46 1.28
C ARG A 58 9.14 -0.53 1.24
N ASP A 59 8.62 -1.54 0.55
CA ASP A 59 7.19 -1.81 0.47
C ASP A 59 6.99 -3.32 0.55
N ILE A 60 5.99 -3.71 1.33
CA ILE A 60 5.48 -5.07 1.37
C ILE A 60 3.96 -5.02 1.57
N TRP A 61 3.27 -5.88 0.85
CA TRP A 61 1.83 -6.02 0.95
C TRP A 61 1.40 -7.47 0.79
N ASN A 62 0.18 -7.77 1.24
CA ASN A 62 -0.48 -9.03 0.95
C ASN A 62 -1.99 -8.86 0.85
N LEU A 63 -2.63 -9.81 0.19
CA LEU A 63 -4.08 -9.89 0.14
C LEU A 63 -4.63 -10.21 1.54
N GLY A 64 -5.82 -9.68 1.81
CA GLY A 64 -6.62 -10.13 2.95
C GLY A 64 -7.03 -11.59 2.80
N ALA A 65 -7.53 -12.19 3.87
CA ALA A 65 -8.21 -13.47 3.75
C ALA A 65 -9.40 -13.30 2.80
N ALA A 66 -9.61 -14.29 1.92
CA ALA A 66 -10.90 -14.42 1.25
C ALA A 66 -11.97 -14.59 2.35
N GLN A 67 -13.05 -13.81 2.25
CA GLN A 67 -14.19 -13.97 3.12
C GLN A 67 -14.96 -15.25 2.78
#